data_AF-A0A9P6BVK9-F1
#
_entry.id   AF-A0A9P6BVK9-F1
#
_cell.length_a   1.000
_cell.length_b   1.000
_cell.length_c   1.000
_cell.angle_alpha   90.00
_cell.angle_beta   90.00
_cell.angle_gamma   90.00
#
_symmetry.space_group_name_H-M   'P 1'
#
loop_
_entity.id
_entity.type
_entity.pdbx_description
1 polymer ?
#
loop_
_entity_poly.entity_id
_entity_poly.type
_entity_poly.pdbx_seq_one_letter_code
_entity_poly.pdbx_strand_id
1 'polypeptide(L)'
;GYLTATASEDWALVLDICDRVSASENNAKEAVKALRREVNYGEPAGQLSAARLWAIILRNSSGTFIPQSENRRFLQTIEDLLGGPKTSPVVREQLLGVVSAAAYAS
;
A
#
# COMPACT_ATOMS: atom_id res chain seq x y z
N GLY A 1 7.05 -26.88 5.38
CA GLY A 1 5.79 -26.48 4.72
C GLY A 1 5.28 -25.20 5.36
N TYR A 2 5.61 -24.05 4.78
CA TYR A 2 5.27 -22.72 5.31
C TYR A 2 4.65 -21.80 4.24
N LEU A 3 3.92 -22.36 3.25
CA LEU A 3 3.41 -21.57 2.11
C LEU A 3 1.92 -21.74 1.79
N THR A 4 1.10 -22.39 2.62
CA THR A 4 -0.31 -22.66 2.23
C THR A 4 -1.39 -22.25 3.23
N ALA A 5 -1.09 -21.52 4.32
CA ALA A 5 -2.11 -21.13 5.29
C ALA A 5 -2.76 -19.75 5.05
N THR A 6 -2.23 -18.88 4.18
CA THR A 6 -2.70 -17.47 4.06
C THR A 6 -3.69 -17.20 2.93
N ALA A 7 -4.07 -18.19 2.11
CA ALA A 7 -4.74 -17.88 0.84
C ALA A 7 -6.28 -17.72 0.90
N SER A 8 -6.96 -17.99 2.01
CA SER A 8 -8.43 -17.89 2.08
C SER A 8 -8.93 -16.80 3.01
N GLU A 9 -8.29 -16.62 4.18
CA GLU A 9 -8.71 -15.64 5.18
C GLU A 9 -8.15 -14.24 4.89
N ASP A 10 -6.94 -14.15 4.32
CA ASP A 10 -6.31 -12.86 4.02
C ASP A 10 -6.98 -12.15 2.83
N TRP A 11 -7.48 -12.88 1.84
CA TRP A 11 -8.19 -12.24 0.71
C TRP A 11 -9.54 -11.67 1.15
N ALA A 12 -10.26 -12.35 2.04
CA ALA A 12 -11.49 -11.80 2.62
C ALA A 12 -11.20 -10.52 3.43
N LEU A 13 -10.12 -10.51 4.22
CA LEU A 13 -9.67 -9.32 4.94
C LEU A 13 -9.27 -8.18 3.99
N VAL A 14 -8.52 -8.48 2.92
CA VAL A 14 -8.09 -7.49 1.94
C VAL A 14 -9.28 -6.87 1.23
N LEU A 15 -10.30 -7.66 0.87
CA LEU A 15 -11.53 -7.16 0.27
C LEU A 15 -12.34 -6.31 1.26
N ASP A 16 -12.48 -6.74 2.52
CA ASP A 16 -13.11 -5.92 3.57
C ASP A 16 -12.39 -4.58 3.77
N ILE A 17 -11.05 -4.57 3.69
CA ILE A 17 -10.28 -3.32 3.71
C ILE A 17 -10.61 -2.44 2.50
N CYS A 18 -10.70 -3.02 1.30
CA CYS A 18 -11.07 -2.27 0.10
C CYS A 18 -12.47 -1.65 0.23
N ASP A 19 -13.44 -2.41 0.74
CA ASP A 19 -14.81 -1.92 1.00
C ASP A 19 -14.82 -0.79 2.02
N ARG A 20 -14.08 -0.94 3.14
CA ARG A 20 -13.98 0.10 4.17
C ARG A 20 -13.31 1.37 3.64
N VAL A 21 -12.26 1.24 2.85
CA VAL A 21 -11.57 2.37 2.20
C VAL A 21 -12.51 3.11 1.26
N SER A 22 -13.30 2.37 0.47
CA SER A 22 -14.28 2.92 -0.46
C SER A 22 -15.48 3.57 0.23
N ALA A 23 -15.79 3.20 1.49
CA ALA A 23 -16.98 3.66 2.19
C ALA A 23 -17.00 5.17 2.51
N SER A 24 -15.84 5.83 2.68
CA SER A 24 -15.78 7.29 2.87
C SER A 24 -14.39 7.86 2.64
N GLU A 25 -14.30 9.17 2.35
CA GLU A 25 -13.03 9.89 2.28
C GLU A 25 -12.22 9.83 3.59
N ASN A 26 -12.90 9.80 4.75
CA ASN A 26 -12.23 9.73 6.04
C ASN A 26 -11.53 8.38 6.22
N ASN A 27 -12.20 7.30 5.82
CA ASN A 27 -11.61 5.96 5.86
C ASN A 27 -10.43 5.85 4.89
N ALA A 28 -10.55 6.41 3.68
CA ALA A 28 -9.44 6.47 2.73
C ALA A 28 -8.23 7.24 3.30
N LYS A 29 -8.46 8.38 3.98
CA LYS A 29 -7.41 9.14 4.67
C LYS A 29 -6.69 8.33 5.74
N GLU A 30 -7.45 7.64 6.59
CA GLU A 30 -6.87 6.81 7.65
C GLU A 30 -6.11 5.61 7.09
N ALA A 31 -6.61 4.98 6.03
CA ALA A 31 -5.91 3.90 5.34
C ALA A 31 -4.58 4.35 4.74
N VAL A 32 -4.54 5.50 4.06
CA VAL A 32 -3.28 6.07 3.55
C VAL A 32 -2.30 6.39 4.68
N LYS A 33 -2.78 6.92 5.82
CA LYS A 33 -1.91 7.16 6.99
C LYS A 33 -1.34 5.86 7.56
N ALA A 34 -2.16 4.82 7.68
CA ALA A 34 -1.74 3.51 8.16
C ALA A 34 -0.71 2.88 7.21
N LEU A 35 -0.98 2.87 5.90
CA LEU A 35 -0.05 2.42 4.87
C LEU A 35 1.28 3.17 4.96
N ARG A 36 1.26 4.51 5.04
CA ARG A 36 2.48 5.31 5.16
C ARG A 36 3.31 4.91 6.37
N ARG A 37 2.67 4.69 7.52
CA ARG A 37 3.35 4.30 8.76
C ARG A 37 3.99 2.92 8.61
N GLU A 38 3.27 1.96 8.05
CA GLU A 38 3.74 0.59 7.89
C GLU A 38 4.89 0.50 6.89
N VAL A 39 4.80 1.18 5.75
CA VAL A 39 5.88 1.20 4.75
C VAL A 39 7.12 1.92 5.31
N ASN A 40 6.97 2.93 6.16
CA ASN A 40 8.11 3.70 6.67
C ASN A 40 8.82 3.07 7.87
N TYR A 41 8.08 2.39 8.75
CA TYR A 41 8.62 1.90 10.03
C TYR A 41 8.44 0.40 10.25
N GLY A 42 7.71 -0.29 9.38
CA GLY A 42 7.50 -1.74 9.48
C GLY A 42 8.79 -2.51 9.19
N GLU A 43 8.86 -3.74 9.68
CA GLU A 43 9.87 -4.71 9.27
C GLU A 43 9.71 -5.04 7.77
N PRO A 44 10.74 -5.55 7.08
CA PRO A 44 10.69 -5.76 5.63
C PRO A 44 9.46 -6.55 5.13
N ALA A 45 9.02 -7.57 5.89
CA ALA A 45 7.81 -8.31 5.56
C ALA A 45 6.52 -7.47 5.67
N GLY A 46 6.43 -6.58 6.67
CA GLY A 46 5.33 -5.64 6.84
C GLY A 46 5.29 -4.59 5.74
N GLN A 47 6.45 -4.06 5.36
CA GLN A 47 6.60 -3.12 4.24
C GLN A 47 6.12 -3.73 2.91
N LEU A 48 6.50 -4.99 2.64
CA LEU A 48 6.07 -5.72 1.44
C LEU A 48 4.55 -5.97 1.44
N SER A 49 3.99 -6.39 2.57
CA SER A 49 2.54 -6.58 2.71
C SER A 49 1.76 -5.28 2.53
N ALA A 50 2.25 -4.17 3.09
CA ALA A 50 1.66 -2.85 2.92
C ALA A 50 1.74 -2.35 1.48
N ALA A 51 2.88 -2.54 0.80
CA ALA A 51 3.02 -2.23 -0.62
C ALA A 51 2.03 -3.03 -1.48
N ARG A 52 1.91 -4.34 -1.22
CA ARG A 52 0.95 -5.20 -1.93
C ARG A 52 -0.49 -4.77 -1.68
N LEU A 53 -0.85 -4.48 -0.43
CA LEU A 53 -2.18 -4.00 -0.07
C LEU A 53 -2.49 -2.67 -0.77
N TRP A 54 -1.54 -1.74 -0.82
CA TRP A 54 -1.68 -0.49 -1.56
C TRP A 54 -2.00 -0.74 -3.05
N ALA A 55 -1.29 -1.64 -3.71
CA ALA A 55 -1.56 -2.01 -5.10
C ALA A 55 -2.97 -2.60 -5.31
N ILE A 56 -3.44 -3.40 -4.35
CA ILE A 56 -4.78 -4.01 -4.42
C ILE A 56 -5.86 -2.94 -4.23
N ILE A 57 -5.70 -2.04 -3.25
CA ILE A 57 -6.65 -0.94 -3.00
C ILE A 57 -6.70 0.01 -4.21
N LEU A 58 -5.56 0.33 -4.84
CA LEU A 58 -5.54 1.14 -6.06
C LEU A 58 -6.40 0.56 -7.18
N ARG A 59 -6.41 -0.78 -7.32
CA ARG A 59 -7.19 -1.47 -8.36
C ARG A 59 -8.68 -1.61 -8.03
N ASN A 60 -9.04 -1.70 -6.75
CA ASN A 60 -10.41 -2.02 -6.32
C ASN A 60 -11.19 -0.83 -5.73
N SER A 61 -10.51 0.24 -5.31
CA SER A 61 -11.10 1.33 -4.52
C SER A 61 -10.69 2.72 -5.03
N SER A 62 -10.63 2.91 -6.35
CA SER A 62 -9.99 4.07 -7.00
C SER A 62 -10.64 5.43 -6.69
N GLY A 63 -11.97 5.51 -6.59
CA GLY A 63 -12.70 6.80 -6.55
C GLY A 63 -12.43 7.69 -5.32
N THR A 64 -12.31 7.11 -4.12
CA THR A 64 -12.06 7.86 -2.88
C THR A 64 -10.60 7.78 -2.43
N PHE A 65 -9.89 6.74 -2.84
CA PHE A 65 -8.54 6.45 -2.38
C PHE A 65 -7.45 7.15 -3.19
N ILE A 66 -7.57 7.21 -4.53
CA ILE A 66 -6.54 7.81 -5.40
C ILE A 66 -6.18 9.23 -4.94
N PRO A 67 -7.15 10.15 -4.72
CA PRO A 67 -6.83 11.52 -4.29
C PRO A 67 -6.10 11.59 -2.94
N GLN A 68 -6.32 10.62 -2.05
CA GLN A 68 -5.62 10.55 -0.78
C GLN A 68 -4.21 9.97 -0.94
N SER A 69 -4.03 9.01 -1.86
CA SER A 69 -2.72 8.41 -2.16
C SER A 69 -1.79 9.35 -2.95
N GLU A 70 -2.35 10.31 -3.68
CA GLU A 70 -1.62 11.38 -4.37
C GLU A 70 -1.17 12.51 -3.43
N ASN A 71 -1.46 12.40 -2.13
CA ASN A 71 -1.05 13.41 -1.17
C ASN A 71 0.48 13.53 -1.15
N ARG A 72 0.98 14.77 -1.31
CA ARG A 72 2.42 15.10 -1.28
C ARG A 72 3.18 14.46 -0.13
N ARG A 73 2.58 14.40 1.07
CA ARG A 73 3.23 13.80 2.24
C ARG A 73 3.40 12.29 2.10
N PHE A 74 2.45 11.61 1.46
CA PHE A 74 2.54 10.18 1.18
C PHE A 74 3.61 9.92 0.13
N LEU A 75 3.54 10.62 -1.00
CA LEU A 75 4.51 10.47 -2.10
C LEU A 75 5.94 10.77 -1.67
N GLN A 76 6.17 11.81 -0.85
CA GLN A 76 7.50 12.10 -0.32
C GLN A 76 8.04 10.95 0.52
N THR A 77 7.22 10.31 1.36
CA THR A 77 7.67 9.16 2.14
C THR A 77 8.07 7.99 1.24
N ILE A 78 7.31 7.74 0.16
CA ILE A 78 7.67 6.71 -0.80
C ILE A 78 8.97 7.05 -1.51
N GLU A 79 9.15 8.29 -1.96
CA GLU A 79 10.39 8.76 -2.59
C GLU A 79 11.61 8.60 -1.66
N ASP A 80 11.47 9.00 -0.40
CA ASP A 80 12.53 8.88 0.61
C ASP A 80 12.93 7.41 0.84
N LEU A 81 11.96 6.50 0.84
CA LEU A 81 12.20 5.06 0.95
C LEU A 81 12.85 4.49 -0.31
N LEU A 82 12.46 4.95 -1.50
CA LEU A 82 13.06 4.51 -2.75
C LEU A 82 14.52 4.98 -2.89
N GLY A 83 14.80 6.22 -2.50
CA GLY A 83 16.16 6.80 -2.48
C GLY A 83 17.01 6.39 -1.26
N GLY A 84 16.37 5.86 -0.22
CA GLY A 84 17.02 5.51 1.04
C GLY A 84 18.02 4.36 0.91
N PRO A 85 19.29 4.52 1.35
CA PRO A 85 20.30 3.47 1.29
C PRO A 85 20.04 2.30 2.27
N LYS A 86 19.12 2.50 3.23
CA LYS A 86 18.75 1.50 4.24
C LYS A 86 17.54 0.64 3.84
N THR A 87 16.86 0.99 2.75
CA THR A 87 15.69 0.24 2.28
C THR A 87 16.14 -1.06 1.62
N SER A 88 15.54 -2.18 2.00
CA SER A 88 15.82 -3.48 1.40
C SER A 88 15.57 -3.43 -0.12
N PRO A 89 16.48 -3.99 -0.95
CA PRO A 89 16.30 -4.01 -2.40
C PRO A 89 14.95 -4.61 -2.85
N VAL A 90 14.48 -5.65 -2.16
CA VAL A 90 13.20 -6.31 -2.46
C VAL A 90 12.02 -5.39 -2.17
N VAL A 91 12.06 -4.64 -1.06
CA VAL A 91 11.02 -3.65 -0.73
C VAL A 91 11.03 -2.52 -1.74
N ARG A 92 12.22 -2.05 -2.14
CA ARG A 92 12.37 -0.99 -3.14
C ARG A 92 11.79 -1.39 -4.49
N GLU A 93 12.12 -2.57 -4.98
CA GLU A 93 11.59 -3.10 -6.25
C GLU A 93 10.07 -3.22 -6.22
N GLN A 94 9.51 -3.75 -5.12
CA GLN A 94 8.06 -3.84 -4.96
C GLN A 94 7.40 -2.46 -4.92
N LEU A 95 7.92 -1.52 -4.14
CA LEU A 95 7.39 -0.15 -4.10
C LEU A 95 7.45 0.53 -5.46
N LEU A 96 8.55 0.38 -6.21
CA LEU A 96 8.66 0.87 -7.59
C LEU A 96 7.59 0.26 -8.51
N GLY A 97 7.34 -1.05 -8.37
CA GLY A 97 6.27 -1.72 -9.11
C GLY A 97 4.89 -1.14 -8.80
N VAL A 98 4.60 -0.85 -7.54
CA VAL A 98 3.32 -0.27 -7.14
C VAL A 98 3.19 1.20 -7.57
N VAL A 99 4.25 2.00 -7.44
CA VAL A 99 4.28 3.40 -7.90
C VAL A 99 4.07 3.48 -9.41
N SER A 100 4.73 2.63 -10.20
CA SER A 100 4.54 2.61 -11.66
C SER A 100 3.12 2.19 -12.05
N ALA A 101 2.52 1.24 -11.33
CA ALA A 101 1.13 0.87 -11.52
C ALA A 101 0.16 2.01 -11.11
N ALA A 102 0.45 2.72 -10.03
CA ALA A 102 -0.33 3.88 -9.59
C ALA A 102 -0.27 5.00 -10.64
N ALA A 103 0.92 5.31 -11.16
CA ALA A 103 1.12 6.33 -12.17
C ALA A 103 0.41 6.03 -13.50
N TYR A 104 0.18 4.75 -13.83
CA TYR A 104 -0.61 4.36 -15.00
C TYR A 104 -2.13 4.43 -14.76
N ALA A 105 -2.56 4.34 -13.50
CA ALA A 105 -3.97 4.31 -13.11
C ALA A 105 -4.57 5.70 -12.83
N SER A 106 -3.72 6.72 -12.63
CA SER A 106 -4.09 8.14 -12.47
C SER A 106 -4.27 8.86 -13.79
#